data_AF-A0A128A3W1-F1
#
_entry.id   AF-A0A128A3W1-F1
#
_cell.length_a   1.000
_cell.length_b   1.000
_cell.length_c   1.000
_cell.angle_alpha   90.00
_cell.angle_beta   90.00
_cell.angle_gamma   90.00
#
_symmetry.space_group_name_H-M   'P 1'
#
loop_
_entity.id
_entity.type
_entity.pdbx_description
1 polymer ?
#
loop_
_entity_poly.entity_id
_entity_poly.type
_entity_poly.pdbx_seq_one_letter_code
_entity_poly.pdbx_strand_id
1 'polypeptide(L)' 'MSNFSGNNKTRKRLRRPTKIQVARSQNFMCYRCKRLITDDDTYDIHHMDGNSSNISPENLKVMHVKCHGWF' A
#
# COMPACT_ATOMS: atom_id res chain seq x y z
N MET A 1 4.85 31.74 16.45
CA MET A 1 5.18 31.21 15.12
C MET A 1 6.07 29.99 15.35
N SER A 2 5.52 28.78 15.25
CA SER A 2 6.26 27.55 15.57
C SER A 2 6.51 26.78 14.28
N ASN A 3 7.79 26.72 13.92
CA ASN A 3 8.32 26.12 12.70
C ASN A 3 7.96 24.63 12.62
N PHE A 4 7.00 24.28 11.75
CA PHE A 4 6.80 22.91 11.31
C PHE A 4 7.94 22.54 10.36
N SER A 5 9.00 21.93 10.92
CA SER A 5 10.06 21.31 10.14
C SER A 5 9.47 20.13 9.38
N GLY A 6 9.07 20.40 8.14
CA GLY A 6 8.56 19.42 7.20
C GLY A 6 9.62 18.36 6.90
N ASN A 7 9.58 17.25 7.63
CA ASN A 7 10.15 16.00 7.16
C ASN A 7 9.24 15.44 6.07
N ASN A 8 9.28 16.07 4.89
CA ASN A 8 8.86 15.48 3.62
C ASN A 8 9.79 14.30 3.33
N LYS A 9 9.60 13.19 4.06
CA LYS A 9 10.00 11.88 3.57
C LYS A 9 9.24 11.74 2.26
N THR A 10 9.90 12.02 1.14
CA THR A 10 9.41 11.71 -0.20
C THR A 10 9.12 10.22 -0.21
N ARG A 11 7.89 9.84 0.18
CA ARG A 11 7.39 8.47 0.06
C ARG A 11 7.54 8.17 -1.40
N LYS A 12 8.52 7.34 -1.77
CA LYS A 12 8.71 6.90 -3.15
C LYS A 12 7.38 6.25 -3.54
N ARG A 13 6.57 6.99 -4.30
CA ARG A 13 5.25 6.52 -4.71
C ARG A 13 5.52 5.31 -5.61
N LEU A 14 5.10 4.13 -5.16
CA LEU A 14 5.21 2.92 -5.97
C LEU A 14 4.61 3.21 -7.34
N ARG A 15 5.37 2.92 -8.39
CA ARG A 15 4.91 3.13 -9.76
C ARG A 15 3.65 2.28 -9.98
N ARG A 16 2.70 2.80 -10.77
CA ARG A 16 1.46 2.09 -11.12
C ARG A 16 1.67 0.61 -11.54
N PRO A 17 2.70 0.25 -12.35
CA PRO A 17 2.96 -1.14 -12.71
C PRO A 17 3.24 -2.05 -11.51
N THR A 18 4.01 -1.58 -10.52
CA THR A 18 4.34 -2.34 -9.32
C THR A 18 3.09 -2.60 -8.47
N LYS A 19 2.20 -1.61 -8.36
CA LYS A 19 0.92 -1.79 -7.66
C LYS A 19 0.05 -2.87 -8.31
N ILE A 20 -0.06 -2.83 -9.64
CA ILE A 20 -0.85 -3.82 -10.41
C ILE A 20 -0.22 -5.22 -10.29
N GLN A 21 1.11 -5.32 -10.32
CA GLN A 21 1.81 -6.60 -10.18
C GLN A 21 1.57 -7.24 -8.81
N VAL A 22 1.64 -6.46 -7.73
CA VAL A 22 1.33 -6.93 -6.36
C VAL A 22 -0.16 -7.26 -6.21
N ALA A 23 -1.05 -6.50 -6.84
CA ALA A 23 -2.47 -6.83 -6.84
C ALA A 23 -2.73 -8.17 -7.55
N ARG A 24 -2.13 -8.38 -8.73
CA ARG A 24 -2.22 -9.62 -9.51
C ARG A 24 -1.67 -10.83 -8.74
N SER A 25 -0.53 -10.69 -8.06
CA SER A 25 0.04 -11.81 -7.28
C SER A 25 -0.85 -12.23 -6.10
N GLN A 26 -1.75 -11.34 -5.65
CA GLN A 26 -2.76 -11.62 -4.64
C GLN A 26 -4.15 -11.95 -5.21
N ASN A 27 -4.28 -12.16 -6.52
CA ASN A 27 -5.57 -12.33 -7.19
C ASN A 27 -6.56 -11.19 -6.88
N PHE A 28 -6.04 -9.97 -6.75
CA PHE A 28 -6.80 -8.78 -6.34
C PHE A 28 -7.53 -8.96 -4.99
N MET A 29 -7.09 -9.88 -4.12
CA MET A 29 -7.69 -10.05 -2.80
C MET A 29 -6.99 -9.16 -1.78
N CYS A 30 -7.77 -8.38 -1.04
CA CYS A 30 -7.27 -7.59 0.08
C CYS A 30 -6.67 -8.51 1.15
N TYR A 31 -5.43 -8.22 1.57
CA TYR A 31 -4.73 -9.02 2.56
C TYR A 31 -5.46 -9.08 3.92
N ARG A 32 -6.11 -7.99 4.35
CA ARG A 32 -6.82 -7.90 5.64
C ARG A 32 -8.17 -8.59 5.62
N CYS A 33 -9.09 -8.10 4.78
CA CYS A 33 -10.49 -8.53 4.83
C CYS A 33 -10.79 -9.74 3.92
N LYS A 34 -9.80 -10.21 3.14
CA LYS A 34 -9.92 -11.35 2.22
C LYS A 34 -11.05 -11.19 1.17
N ARG A 35 -11.50 -9.97 0.92
CA ARG A 35 -12.46 -9.66 -0.15
C ARG A 35 -11.71 -9.28 -1.42
N LEU A 36 -12.31 -9.60 -2.56
CA LEU A 36 -11.85 -9.14 -3.86
C LEU A 36 -11.95 -7.62 -3.93
N ILE A 37 -10.91 -7.00 -4.49
CA ILE A 37 -10.87 -5.59 -4.85
C ILE A 37 -11.48 -5.49 -6.24
N THR A 38 -12.63 -4.84 -6.34
CA THR A 38 -13.27 -4.53 -7.62
C THR A 38 -12.82 -3.18 -8.14
N ASP A 39 -13.24 -2.82 -9.35
CA ASP A 39 -12.89 -1.53 -9.97
C ASP A 39 -13.43 -0.32 -9.19
N ASP A 40 -14.50 -0.50 -8.41
CA ASP A 40 -15.08 0.52 -7.53
C ASP A 40 -14.31 0.67 -6.20
N ASP A 41 -13.50 -0.32 -5.83
CA ASP A 41 -12.76 -0.32 -4.57
C ASP A 41 -11.45 0.45 -4.71
N THR A 42 -11.25 1.41 -3.80
CA THR A 42 -9.93 2.04 -3.64
C THR A 42 -9.00 1.13 -2.85
N TYR A 43 -7.82 0.87 -3.40
CA TYR A 43 -6.79 0.05 -2.75
C TYR A 43 -5.42 0.73 -2.77
N ASP A 44 -4.57 0.34 -1.82
CA ASP A 44 -3.17 0.74 -1.76
C ASP A 44 -2.26 -0.44 -1.42
N ILE A 45 -0.95 -0.22 -1.51
CA ILE A 45 0.08 -1.18 -1.13
C ILE A 45 0.56 -0.86 0.27
N HIS A 46 0.40 -1.83 1.17
CA HIS A 46 0.92 -1.81 2.52
C HIS A 46 2.31 -2.46 2.56
N HIS A 47 3.22 -1.85 3.32
CA HIS A 47 4.54 -2.42 3.60
C HIS A 47 4.48 -3.09 4.96
N MET A 48 4.59 -4.42 5.01
CA MET A 48 4.39 -5.21 6.24
C MET A 48 5.45 -4.92 7.32
N ASP A 49 6.66 -4.56 6.91
CA ASP A 49 7.76 -4.18 7.80
C ASP A 49 7.74 -2.70 8.23
N GLY A 50 6.78 -1.91 7.75
CA GLY A 50 6.72 -0.46 7.97
C GLY A 50 7.82 0.34 7.26
N ASN A 51 8.72 -0.31 6.52
CA ASN A 51 9.81 0.33 5.79
C ASN A 51 9.41 0.57 4.34
N SER A 52 9.07 1.83 4.04
CA SER A 52 8.70 2.27 2.68
C SER A 52 9.81 2.14 1.63
N SER A 53 11.03 1.78 2.02
CA SER A 53 12.15 1.54 1.09
C SER A 53 12.25 0.07 0.67
N ASN A 54 11.62 -0.84 1.41
CA ASN A 54 11.64 -2.27 1.11
C ASN A 54 10.52 -2.62 0.11
N ILE A 55 10.89 -2.66 -1.17
CA ILE A 55 9.99 -2.95 -2.28
C ILE A 55 9.90 -4.45 -2.64
N SER A 56 10.43 -5.33 -1.79
CA SER A 56 10.36 -6.78 -2.03
C SER A 56 8.90 -7.23 -2.13
N PRO A 57 8.52 -8.02 -3.17
CA PRO A 57 7.12 -8.42 -3.39
C PRO A 57 6.46 -9.12 -2.19
N GLU A 58 7.26 -9.81 -1.38
CA GLU A 58 6.82 -10.48 -0.16
C GLU A 58 6.40 -9.50 0.96
N ASN A 59 7.07 -8.35 1.03
CA ASN A 59 6.83 -7.27 1.99
C ASN A 59 5.66 -6.36 1.58
N LEU A 60 5.31 -6.36 0.30
CA LEU A 60 4.23 -5.56 -0.26
C LEU A 60 2.92 -6.34 -0.23
N LYS A 61 1.88 -5.77 0.40
CA LYS A 61 0.54 -6.35 0.39
C LYS A 61 -0.50 -5.41 -0.18
N VAL A 62 -1.34 -5.92 -1.08
CA VAL A 62 -2.50 -5.17 -1.56
C VAL A 62 -3.59 -5.13 -0.48
N MET A 63 -4.12 -3.95 -0.19
CA MET A 63 -5.18 -3.76 0.81
C MET A 63 -6.15 -2.66 0.38
N HIS A 64 -7.42 -2.78 0.75
CA HIS A 64 -8.33 -1.64 0.60
C HIS A 64 -7.82 -0.45 1.41
N VAL A 65 -8.03 0.77 0.91
CA VAL A 65 -7.70 2.00 1.64
C VAL A 65 -8.41 2.03 3.00
N LYS A 66 -9.68 1.62 3.06
CA LYS A 66 -10.45 1.46 4.32
C LYS A 66 -9.83 0.46 5.30
N CYS A 67 -9.15 -0.58 4.80
CA CYS A 67 -8.47 -1.58 5.63
C CYS A 67 -7.08 -1.13 6.09
N HIS A 68 -6.54 -0.06 5.50
CA HIS A 68 -5.20 0.44 5.77
C HIS A 68 -5.14 1.27 7.08
N GLY A 69 -6.28 1.79 7.56
CA GLY A 69 -6.36 2.62 8.78
C GLY A 69 -6.51 1.84 10.10
N TRP A 70 -6.48 0.51 10.07
CA TRP A 70 -6.70 -0.35 11.25
C TRP A 70 -5.42 -1.06 11.74
N PHE A 71 -4.25 -0.46 11.48
CA PHE A 71 -2.94 -0.93 11.91
C PHE A 71 -2.26 0.08 12.83
#